data_AF-A0A8S2ZVI3-F1
#
_entry.id   AF-A0A8S2ZVI3-F1
#
_cell.length_a   1.000
_cell.length_b   1.000
_cell.length_c   1.000
_cell.angle_alpha   90.00
_cell.angle_beta   90.00
_cell.angle_gamma   90.00
#
_symmetry.space_group_name_H-M   'P 1'
#
loop_
_entity.id
_entity.type
_entity.pdbx_description
1 polymer ?
#
loop_
_entity_poly.entity_id
_entity_poly.type
_entity_poly.pdbx_seq_one_letter_code
_entity_poly.pdbx_strand_id
1 'polypeptide(L)' 'LGGALLWTAWFGFNGGSALTSGSLAVSTVVATQRAAVCSGIVWLTISWIRNKPSAIAVLNGVIAGLAGITPASGFIDPQY' A
#
# COMPACT_ATOMS: atom_id res chain seq x y z
N LEU A 1 1.28 -15.34 4.93
CA LEU A 1 2.72 -15.19 4.60
C LEU A 1 2.93 -14.49 3.25
N GLY A 2 2.40 -15.02 2.14
CA GLY A 2 2.57 -14.39 0.80
C GLY A 2 2.18 -12.91 0.74
N GLY A 3 1.02 -12.53 1.29
CA GLY A 3 0.61 -11.11 1.34
C GLY A 3 1.57 -10.20 2.14
N ALA A 4 2.17 -10.72 3.21
CA ALA A 4 3.17 -9.97 3.98
C ALA A 4 4.48 -9.82 3.18
N LEU A 5 4.91 -10.87 2.48
CA LEU A 5 6.09 -10.81 1.60
C LEU A 5 5.88 -9.82 0.44
N LEU A 6 4.68 -9.82 -0.17
CA LEU A 6 4.34 -8.85 -1.22
C LEU A 6 4.34 -7.41 -0.70
N TRP A 7 3.78 -7.18 0.49
CA TRP A 7 3.80 -5.87 1.11
C TRP A 7 5.24 -5.40 1.37
N THR A 8 6.07 -6.24 1.99
CA THR A 8 7.49 -5.91 2.22
C THR A 8 8.25 -5.68 0.91
N ALA A 9 8.01 -6.48 -0.13
CA ALA A 9 8.63 -6.30 -1.44
C ALA A 9 8.26 -4.95 -2.08
N TRP A 10 7.08 -4.39 -1.77
CA TRP A 10 6.62 -3.12 -2.32
C TRP A 10 7.40 -1.89 -1.84
N PHE A 11 8.15 -2.00 -0.74
CA PHE A 11 9.15 -0.99 -0.35
C PHE A 11 10.21 -0.82 -1.44
N GLY A 12 10.74 -1.93 -1.95
CA GLY A 12 11.74 -1.93 -3.01
C GLY A 12 11.13 -1.63 -4.37
N PHE A 13 9.93 -2.16 -4.65
CA PHE A 13 9.25 -1.97 -5.94
C PHE A 13 8.96 -0.48 -6.21
N ASN A 14 8.25 0.20 -5.30
CA ASN A 14 7.94 1.62 -5.46
C ASN A 14 9.13 2.50 -5.05
N GLY A 15 9.71 2.29 -3.86
CA GLY A 15 10.81 3.11 -3.37
C GLY A 15 12.05 3.05 -4.26
N GLY A 16 12.39 1.87 -4.76
CA GLY A 16 13.52 1.67 -5.68
C GLY A 16 13.28 2.24 -7.08
N SER A 17 12.03 2.48 -7.49
CA SER A 17 11.71 3.15 -8.75
C SER A 17 12.18 4.61 -8.80
N ALA A 18 12.59 5.19 -7.66
CA ALA A 18 13.25 6.48 -7.62
C ALA A 18 14.70 6.46 -8.16
N LEU A 19 15.32 5.29 -8.32
CA LEU A 19 16.69 5.08 -8.83
C LEU A 19 17.81 5.80 -8.05
N THR A 20 17.48 6.36 -6.89
CA THR A 20 18.40 7.05 -5.99
C THR A 20 17.91 6.88 -4.56
N SER A 21 18.81 6.99 -3.59
CA SER A 21 18.44 7.19 -2.18
C SER A 21 18.24 8.68 -1.93
N GLY A 22 17.09 9.07 -1.37
CA GLY A 22 16.80 10.47 -1.11
C GLY A 22 15.33 10.74 -0.80
N SER A 23 14.97 12.02 -0.79
CA SER A 23 13.63 12.51 -0.45
C SER A 23 12.54 11.89 -1.33
N LEU A 24 12.80 11.73 -2.63
CA LEU A 24 11.85 11.08 -3.54
C LEU A 24 11.57 9.63 -3.15
N ALA A 25 12.61 8.81 -2.93
CA ALA A 25 12.45 7.42 -2.53
C ALA A 25 11.69 7.29 -1.20
N VAL A 26 11.99 8.17 -0.23
CA VAL A 26 11.27 8.21 1.05
C VAL A 26 9.80 8.59 0.84
N SER A 27 9.53 9.64 0.07
CA SER A 27 8.16 10.08 -0.25
C SER A 27 7.35 8.95 -0.89
N THR A 28 7.94 8.27 -1.89
CA THR A 28 7.33 7.15 -2.59
C THR A 28 7.00 5.98 -1.67
N VAL A 29 7.89 5.63 -0.73
CA VAL A 29 7.63 4.60 0.28
C VAL A 29 6.48 5.03 1.21
N VAL A 30 6.46 6.28 1.68
CA VAL A 30 5.39 6.77 2.56
C VAL A 30 4.04 6.72 1.84
N ALA A 31 3.94 7.20 0.60
CA ALA A 31 2.73 7.13 -0.21
C ALA A 31 2.24 5.68 -0.36
N THR A 32 3.18 4.77 -0.64
CA THR A 32 2.91 3.32 -0.79
C THR A 32 2.29 2.72 0.47
N GLN A 33 2.89 2.99 1.64
CA GLN A 33 2.41 2.46 2.92
C GLN A 33 1.05 3.05 3.32
N ARG A 34 0.86 4.35 3.13
CA ARG A 34 -0.43 5.01 3.41
C ARG A 34 -1.55 4.42 2.55
N ALA A 35 -1.33 4.26 1.24
CA ALA A 35 -2.32 3.67 0.36
C ALA A 35 -2.66 2.22 0.72
N ALA A 36 -1.66 1.41 1.06
CA ALA A 36 -1.84 0.02 1.50
C ALA A 36 -2.73 -0.06 2.75
N VAL A 37 -2.44 0.75 3.77
CA VAL A 37 -3.20 0.78 5.03
C VAL A 37 -4.61 1.31 4.80
N CYS A 38 -4.78 2.42 4.07
CA CYS A 38 -6.10 3.00 3.78
C CYS A 38 -7.00 2.00 3.06
N SER A 39 -6.49 1.36 2.00
CA SER A 39 -7.25 0.34 1.27
C SER A 39 -7.53 -0.91 2.12
N GLY A 40 -6.56 -1.33 2.94
CA GLY A 40 -6.75 -2.42 3.91
C GLY A 40 -7.87 -2.14 4.91
N ILE A 41 -7.95 -0.92 5.45
CA ILE A 41 -9.03 -0.49 6.35
C ILE A 41 -10.37 -0.47 5.61
N VAL A 42 -10.43 0.07 4.39
CA VAL A 42 -11.66 0.07 3.58
C VAL A 42 -12.18 -1.36 3.40
N TRP A 43 -11.31 -2.30 3.07
CA TRP A 43 -11.70 -3.71 2.92
C TRP A 43 -12.04 -4.40 4.24
N LEU A 44 -11.40 -4.03 5.34
CA LEU A 44 -11.81 -4.46 6.69
C LEU A 44 -13.25 -4.02 6.95
N THR A 45 -13.55 -2.74 6.76
CA THR A 45 -14.88 -2.16 6.98
C THR A 45 -15.92 -2.81 6.07
N ILE A 46 -15.64 -2.98 4.78
CA ILE A 46 -16.54 -3.68 3.84
C ILE A 46 -16.80 -5.12 4.30
N SER A 47 -15.76 -5.84 4.75
CA SER A 47 -15.93 -7.23 5.23
C SER A 47 -16.81 -7.30 6.48
N TRP A 48 -16.67 -6.31 7.37
CA TRP A 48 -17.44 -6.23 8.59
C TRP A 48 -18.91 -5.94 8.34
N ILE A 49 -19.21 -4.98 7.46
CA ILE A 49 -20.59 -4.63 7.08
C ILE A 49 -21.28 -5.82 6.41
N ARG A 50 -20.55 -6.60 5.61
CA ARG A 50 -21.13 -7.75 4.90
C ARG A 50 -21.43 -8.93 5.79
N ASN A 51 -20.58 -9.24 6.77
CA ASN A 51 -20.79 -10.37 7.68
C ASN A 51 -19.92 -10.28 8.95
N LYS A 52 -18.61 -10.47 8.78
CA LYS A 52 -17.62 -10.50 9.87
C LYS A 52 -16.25 -10.05 9.37
N PRO A 53 -15.41 -9.48 10.25
CA PRO A 53 -14.03 -9.12 9.90
C PRO A 53 -13.28 -10.29 9.26
N SER A 54 -12.60 -10.04 8.14
CA SER A 54 -11.87 -11.06 7.39
C SER A 54 -10.44 -10.64 7.09
N ALA A 55 -9.46 -11.41 7.59
CA ALA A 55 -8.04 -11.17 7.32
C ALA A 55 -7.70 -11.29 5.83
N ILE A 56 -8.37 -12.19 5.09
CA ILE A 56 -8.17 -12.34 3.64
C ILE A 56 -8.67 -11.09 2.91
N ALA A 57 -9.81 -10.53 3.33
CA ALA A 57 -10.32 -9.29 2.75
C ALA A 57 -9.35 -8.13 2.98
N VAL A 58 -8.80 -7.99 4.19
CA VAL A 58 -7.78 -6.97 4.49
C VAL A 58 -6.54 -7.16 3.63
N LEU A 59 -6.01 -8.38 3.52
CA LEU A 59 -4.83 -8.65 2.70
C LEU A 59 -5.06 -8.32 1.22
N ASN A 60 -6.22 -8.67 0.67
CA ASN A 60 -6.58 -8.30 -0.70
C ASN A 60 -6.72 -6.79 -0.85
N GLY A 61 -7.29 -6.10 0.14
CA GLY A 61 -7.39 -4.65 0.15
C GLY A 61 -6.03 -3.95 0.20
N VAL A 62 -5.12 -4.43 1.03
CA VAL A 62 -3.72 -3.97 1.09
C VAL A 62 -3.08 -4.10 -0.29
N ILE A 63 -3.16 -5.27 -0.92
CA ILE A 63 -2.57 -5.53 -2.25
C ILE A 63 -3.22 -4.61 -3.31
N ALA A 64 -4.54 -4.41 -3.25
CA ALA A 64 -5.24 -3.49 -4.14
C ALA A 64 -4.75 -2.04 -3.97
N GLY A 65 -4.50 -1.60 -2.74
CA GLY A 65 -3.94 -0.26 -2.45
C GLY A 65 -2.51 -0.10 -2.97
N LEU A 66 -1.67 -1.12 -2.77
CA LEU A 66 -0.30 -1.16 -3.28
C LEU A 66 -0.26 -1.13 -4.83
N ALA A 67 -1.09 -1.93 -5.49
CA ALA A 67 -1.21 -1.91 -6.94
C ALA A 67 -1.73 -0.56 -7.45
N GLY A 68 -2.75 0.00 -6.80
CA GLY A 68 -3.38 1.26 -7.19
C GLY A 68 -2.45 2.48 -7.06
N ILE A 69 -1.62 2.54 -6.01
CA ILE A 69 -0.71 3.68 -5.78
C ILE A 69 0.55 3.63 -6.64
N THR A 70 0.95 2.44 -7.12
CA THR A 70 2.18 2.21 -7.88
C THR A 70 2.46 3.28 -8.94
N PRO A 71 1.55 3.57 -9.91
CA PRO A 71 1.84 4.55 -10.97
C PRO A 71 1.93 6.00 -10.47
N ALA A 72 1.37 6.33 -9.30
CA ALA A 72 1.30 7.68 -8.76
C ALA A 72 2.31 7.94 -7.62
N SER A 73 2.93 6.89 -7.09
CA SER A 73 3.65 6.91 -5.82
C SER A 73 4.80 7.93 -5.76
N GLY A 74 5.44 8.24 -6.88
CA GLY A 74 6.49 9.27 -6.98
C GLY A 74 6.03 10.66 -7.43
N PHE A 75 4.73 10.87 -7.64
CA PHE A 75 4.17 12.10 -8.23
C PHE A 75 3.20 12.86 -7.31
N ILE A 76 2.78 12.24 -6.21
CA ILE A 76 1.86 12.85 -5.23
C ILE A 76 2.61 13.14 -3.94
N ASP A 77 2.25 14.23 -3.27
CA ASP A 77 2.77 14.53 -1.94
C ASP A 77 2.01 13.69 -0.90
N PRO A 78 2.67 12.80 -0.15
CA PRO A 78 2.02 12.01 0.87
C PRO A 78 1.81 12.76 2.18
N GLN A 79 2.31 13.98 2.36
CA GLN A 79 2.28 14.71 3.62
C GLN A 79 1.01 15.55 3.84
N TYR A 80 0.23 15.83 2.79
CA TYR A 80 -0.96 16.68 2.84
C TYR A 80 -2.17 15.99 2.21
#